data_AF-A0A1V4ME97-F1
#
_entry.id   AF-A0A1V4ME97-F1
#
_cell.length_a   1.000
_cell.length_b   1.000
_cell.length_c   1.000
_cell.angle_alpha   90.00
_cell.angle_beta   90.00
_cell.angle_gamma   90.00
#
_symmetry.space_group_name_H-M   'P 1'
#
loop_
_entity.id
_entity.type
_entity.pdbx_description
1 polymer ?
#
loop_
_entity_poly.entity_id
_entity_poly.type
_entity_poly.pdbx_seq_one_letter_code
_entity_poly.pdbx_strand_id
1 'polypeptide(L)'
;AKREAAKLLAQSTLKERQTILRAKDGVMQEILERARKELERQPMDRNQIEPLLNEALEALVTDGTVRLFVAPKDSEAVREFIQTRDELKEKIVEVTEQDMMGGIIAETADGMISIDNSFERRLAMLIPKILPEIGKKLFGG
;
A
#
# COMPACT_ATOMS: atom_id res chain seq x y z
N ALA A 1 -27.87 -12.97 44.60
CA ALA A 1 -27.36 -11.67 45.13
C ALA A 1 -25.87 -11.43 44.85
N LYS A 2 -24.89 -11.81 45.71
CA LYS A 2 -23.47 -11.43 45.52
C LYS A 2 -22.82 -11.96 44.22
N ARG A 3 -23.08 -13.21 43.83
CA ARG A 3 -22.56 -13.81 42.58
C ARG A 3 -23.15 -13.19 41.32
N GLU A 4 -24.44 -12.84 41.33
CA GLU A 4 -25.10 -12.20 40.20
C GLU A 4 -24.64 -10.75 40.03
N ALA A 5 -24.47 -10.01 41.12
CA ALA A 5 -23.88 -8.67 41.08
C ALA A 5 -22.45 -8.71 40.53
N ALA A 6 -21.62 -9.66 40.97
CA ALA A 6 -20.27 -9.85 40.43
C ALA A 6 -20.27 -10.20 38.94
N LYS A 7 -21.21 -11.04 38.49
CA LYS A 7 -21.37 -11.40 37.07
C LYS A 7 -21.79 -10.20 36.23
N LEU A 8 -22.76 -9.42 36.70
CA LEU A 8 -23.23 -8.20 36.01
C LEU A 8 -22.12 -7.15 35.89
N LEU A 9 -21.35 -6.94 36.96
CA LEU A 9 -20.21 -6.01 36.94
C LEU A 9 -19.14 -6.47 35.94
N ALA A 10 -18.76 -7.75 35.96
CA ALA A 10 -17.80 -8.30 35.01
C ALA A 10 -18.27 -8.14 33.55
N GLN A 11 -19.56 -8.38 33.28
CA GLN A 11 -20.14 -8.17 31.95
C GLN A 11 -20.14 -6.70 31.53
N SER A 12 -20.43 -5.76 32.45
CA SER A 12 -20.37 -4.32 32.16
C SER A 12 -18.94 -3.89 31.80
N THR A 13 -17.96 -4.28 32.60
CA THR A 13 -16.55 -3.94 32.36
C THR A 13 -16.05 -4.47 31.03
N LEU A 14 -16.42 -5.70 30.66
CA LEU A 14 -16.07 -6.27 29.35
C LEU A 14 -16.70 -5.47 28.20
N LYS A 15 -17.97 -5.06 28.33
CA LYS A 15 -18.68 -4.27 27.30
C LYS A 15 -18.09 -2.88 27.15
N GLU A 16 -17.73 -2.22 28.25
CA GLU A 16 -17.05 -0.93 28.25
C GLU A 16 -15.69 -1.03 27.55
N ARG A 17 -14.89 -2.04 27.90
CA ARG A 17 -13.60 -2.28 27.25
C ARG A 17 -13.75 -2.55 25.74
N GLN A 18 -14.73 -3.36 25.36
CA GLN A 18 -15.01 -3.64 23.94
C GLN A 18 -15.41 -2.37 23.19
N THR A 19 -16.20 -1.48 23.81
CA THR A 19 -16.60 -0.20 23.23
C THR A 19 -15.38 0.69 22.97
N ILE A 20 -14.47 0.79 23.95
CA ILE A 20 -13.24 1.56 23.81
C ILE A 20 -12.36 1.00 22.68
N LEU A 21 -12.17 -0.32 22.62
CA LEU A 21 -11.36 -0.95 21.57
C LEU A 21 -11.93 -0.68 20.18
N ARG A 22 -13.25 -0.84 19.99
CA ARG A 22 -13.91 -0.53 18.72
C ARG A 22 -13.76 0.92 18.31
N ALA A 23 -13.85 1.86 19.25
CA ALA A 23 -13.66 3.27 18.96
C ALA A 23 -12.21 3.56 18.52
N LYS A 24 -11.22 2.97 19.20
CA LYS A 24 -9.80 3.08 18.80
C LYS A 24 -9.56 2.50 17.41
N ASP A 25 -10.09 1.32 17.13
CA ASP A 25 -9.98 0.69 15.80
C ASP A 25 -10.64 1.57 14.72
N GLY A 26 -11.78 2.19 15.00
CA GLY A 26 -12.45 3.11 14.08
C GLY A 26 -11.59 4.31 13.70
N VAL A 27 -10.96 4.96 14.69
CA VAL A 27 -10.01 6.07 14.45
C VAL A 27 -8.84 5.60 13.59
N MET A 28 -8.30 4.41 13.85
CA MET A 28 -7.21 3.86 13.06
C MET A 28 -7.60 3.62 11.61
N GLN A 29 -8.77 3.04 11.36
CA GLN A 29 -9.28 2.83 10.00
C GLN A 29 -9.47 4.14 9.25
N GLU A 30 -9.99 5.17 9.92
CA GLU A 30 -10.17 6.48 9.31
C GLU A 30 -8.84 7.11 8.87
N ILE A 31 -7.79 6.99 9.70
CA ILE A 31 -6.45 7.49 9.36
C ILE A 31 -5.89 6.76 8.14
N LEU A 32 -6.00 5.43 8.11
CA LEU A 32 -5.53 4.62 6.99
C LEU A 32 -6.28 4.93 5.70
N GLU A 33 -7.59 5.12 5.79
CA GLU A 33 -8.44 5.48 4.65
C GLU A 33 -8.06 6.84 4.07
N ARG A 34 -7.81 7.83 4.92
CA ARG A 34 -7.32 9.15 4.49
C ARG A 34 -5.96 9.05 3.80
N ALA A 35 -5.04 8.24 4.35
CA ALA A 35 -3.73 8.03 3.73
C ALA A 35 -3.83 7.38 2.34
N ARG A 36 -4.72 6.39 2.16
CA ARG A 36 -5.01 5.77 0.86
C ARG A 36 -5.51 6.79 -0.16
N LYS A 37 -6.52 7.59 0.23
CA LYS A 37 -7.08 8.63 -0.65
C LYS A 37 -6.05 9.66 -1.10
N GLU A 38 -5.13 10.07 -0.24
CA GLU A 38 -4.06 10.98 -0.63
C GLU A 38 -3.10 10.34 -1.65
N LEU A 39 -2.80 9.05 -1.51
CA LEU A 39 -2.00 8.30 -2.50
C LEU A 39 -2.73 8.11 -3.84
N GLU A 40 -4.05 7.97 -3.82
CA GLU A 40 -4.88 7.87 -5.04
C GLU A 40 -5.02 9.21 -5.77
N ARG A 41 -4.93 10.33 -5.06
CA ARG A 41 -5.37 11.64 -5.57
C ARG A 41 -4.52 12.22 -6.70
N GLN A 42 -3.20 12.08 -6.64
CA GLN A 42 -2.29 12.69 -7.62
C GLN A 42 -1.54 11.61 -8.41
N PRO A 43 -1.19 11.90 -9.68
CA PRO A 43 -0.23 11.11 -10.43
C PRO A 43 1.11 11.04 -9.68
N MET A 44 1.81 9.93 -9.82
CA MET A 44 3.17 9.80 -9.31
C MET A 44 4.10 10.84 -9.94
N ASP A 45 4.92 11.46 -9.11
CA ASP A 45 6.01 12.30 -9.60
C ASP A 45 7.25 11.46 -9.98
N ARG A 46 8.23 12.11 -10.61
CA ARG A 46 9.49 11.46 -11.00
C ARG A 46 10.26 10.87 -9.82
N ASN A 47 10.21 11.50 -8.64
CA ASN A 47 10.91 11.03 -7.44
C ASN A 47 10.25 9.78 -6.85
N GLN A 48 8.99 9.51 -7.19
CA GLN A 48 8.29 8.28 -6.86
C GLN A 48 8.52 7.21 -7.93
N ILE A 49 8.39 7.55 -9.21
CA ILE A 49 8.50 6.59 -10.32
C ILE A 49 9.88 5.93 -10.36
N GLU A 50 10.95 6.73 -10.26
CA GLU A 50 12.32 6.22 -10.39
C GLU A 50 12.68 5.13 -9.37
N PRO A 51 12.55 5.34 -8.05
CA PRO A 51 12.88 4.30 -7.08
C PRO A 51 11.94 3.09 -7.19
N LEU A 52 10.64 3.30 -7.44
CA LEU A 52 9.70 2.19 -7.54
C LEU A 52 10.01 1.26 -8.71
N LEU A 53 10.37 1.86 -9.86
CA LEU A 53 10.73 1.13 -11.05
C LEU A 53 12.06 0.38 -10.86
N ASN A 54 13.08 1.06 -10.32
CA ASN A 54 14.39 0.45 -10.09
C ASN A 54 14.28 -0.74 -9.13
N GLU A 55 13.58 -0.58 -8.00
CA GLU A 55 13.33 -1.67 -7.05
C GLU A 55 12.61 -2.86 -7.71
N ALA A 56 11.61 -2.58 -8.56
CA ALA A 56 10.85 -3.63 -9.23
C ALA A 56 11.72 -4.39 -10.26
N LEU A 57 12.53 -3.67 -11.05
CA LEU A 57 13.42 -4.26 -12.05
C LEU A 57 14.58 -5.02 -11.42
N GLU A 58 15.15 -4.52 -10.32
CA GLU A 58 16.19 -5.20 -9.55
C GLU A 58 15.68 -6.52 -8.95
N ALA A 59 14.46 -6.50 -8.40
CA ALA A 59 13.85 -7.69 -7.81
C ALA A 59 13.42 -8.75 -8.84
N LEU A 60 13.10 -8.35 -10.08
CA LEU A 60 12.70 -9.26 -11.14
C LEU A 60 13.87 -10.14 -11.63
N VAL A 61 15.12 -9.70 -11.43
CA VAL A 61 16.38 -10.38 -11.82
C VAL A 61 16.27 -11.04 -13.21
N THR A 62 15.94 -10.24 -14.22
CA THR A 62 15.80 -10.70 -15.60
C THR A 62 16.61 -9.86 -16.59
N ASP A 63 17.25 -10.56 -17.52
CA ASP A 63 17.90 -9.98 -18.70
C ASP A 63 16.89 -9.79 -19.86
N GLY A 64 15.67 -10.28 -19.70
CA GLY A 64 14.60 -10.20 -20.68
C GLY A 64 13.78 -8.91 -20.61
N THR A 65 12.78 -8.85 -21.49
CA THR A 65 11.84 -7.73 -21.57
C THR A 65 10.77 -7.80 -20.48
N VAL A 66 10.27 -6.63 -20.11
CA VAL A 66 9.37 -6.41 -18.97
C VAL A 66 8.13 -5.67 -19.42
N ARG A 67 6.99 -6.05 -18.86
CA ARG A 67 5.72 -5.32 -18.94
C ARG A 67 5.45 -4.65 -17.61
N LEU A 68 4.98 -3.40 -17.67
CA LEU A 68 4.59 -2.67 -16.47
C LEU A 68 3.07 -2.56 -16.39
N PHE A 69 2.54 -2.66 -15.17
CA PHE A 69 1.17 -2.29 -14.85
C PHE A 69 1.18 -1.12 -13.89
N VAL A 70 0.38 -0.10 -14.21
CA VAL A 70 0.31 1.17 -13.48
C VAL A 70 -1.13 1.67 -13.42
N ALA A 71 -1.44 2.55 -12.48
CA ALA A 71 -2.74 3.20 -12.44
C ALA A 71 -2.96 4.06 -13.69
N PRO A 72 -4.21 4.21 -14.20
CA PRO A 72 -4.49 5.05 -15.37
C PRO A 72 -3.95 6.48 -15.23
N LYS A 73 -4.04 7.05 -14.03
CA LYS A 73 -3.53 8.39 -13.69
C LYS A 73 -2.01 8.54 -13.77
N ASP A 74 -1.28 7.43 -13.64
CA ASP A 74 0.20 7.40 -13.60
C ASP A 74 0.78 7.03 -14.96
N SER A 75 -0.04 6.52 -15.89
CA SER A 75 0.37 5.95 -17.17
C SER A 75 1.19 6.93 -18.02
N GLU A 76 0.73 8.17 -18.15
CA GLU A 76 1.40 9.21 -18.94
C GLU A 76 2.77 9.55 -18.33
N ALA A 77 2.82 9.84 -17.03
CA ALA A 77 4.06 10.18 -16.32
C ALA A 77 5.10 9.04 -16.39
N VAL A 78 4.66 7.79 -16.29
CA VAL A 78 5.55 6.61 -16.38
C VAL A 78 6.05 6.42 -17.81
N ARG A 79 5.19 6.56 -18.83
CA ARG A 79 5.61 6.48 -20.24
C ARG A 79 6.61 7.57 -20.59
N GLU A 80 6.36 8.81 -20.17
CA GLU A 80 7.30 9.92 -20.36
C GLU A 80 8.63 9.64 -19.69
N PHE A 81 8.63 9.17 -18.44
CA PHE A 81 9.84 8.80 -17.71
C PHE A 81 10.68 7.77 -18.47
N ILE A 82 10.05 6.70 -18.97
CA ILE A 82 10.72 5.65 -19.77
C ILE A 82 11.29 6.25 -21.06
N GLN A 83 10.58 7.16 -21.73
CA GLN A 83 11.07 7.79 -22.95
C GLN A 83 12.32 8.64 -22.75
N THR A 84 12.61 9.08 -21.52
CA THR A 84 13.84 9.83 -21.22
C THR A 84 15.09 8.97 -21.08
N ARG A 85 14.97 7.63 -21.11
CA ARG A 85 16.05 6.68 -20.82
C ARG A 85 16.07 5.53 -21.83
N ASP A 86 17.14 5.42 -22.61
CA ASP A 86 17.22 4.44 -23.69
C ASP A 86 17.31 3.00 -23.15
N GLU A 87 17.99 2.80 -22.01
CA GLU A 87 18.07 1.51 -21.32
C GLU A 87 16.69 0.98 -20.88
N LEU A 88 15.77 1.89 -20.53
CA LEU A 88 14.42 1.53 -20.13
C LEU A 88 13.53 1.23 -21.33
N LYS A 89 13.72 1.91 -22.48
CA LYS A 89 12.97 1.64 -23.72
C LYS A 89 13.26 0.26 -24.28
N GLU A 90 14.50 -0.19 -24.20
CA GLU A 90 14.88 -1.52 -24.68
C GLU A 90 14.32 -2.63 -23.79
N LYS A 91 14.23 -2.37 -22.48
CA LYS A 91 13.79 -3.36 -21.49
C LYS A 91 12.27 -3.40 -21.34
N ILE A 92 11.59 -2.26 -21.33
CA ILE A 92 10.15 -2.16 -21.07
C ILE A 92 9.40 -2.15 -22.40
N VAL A 93 8.73 -3.25 -22.71
CA VAL A 93 8.02 -3.43 -23.99
C VAL A 93 6.59 -2.93 -23.94
N GLU A 94 6.00 -2.84 -22.75
CA GLU A 94 4.59 -2.48 -22.59
C GLU A 94 4.36 -1.78 -21.25
N VAL A 95 3.50 -0.76 -21.27
CA VAL A 95 2.92 -0.14 -20.07
C VAL A 95 1.41 -0.27 -20.19
N THR A 96 0.81 -1.03 -19.29
CA THR A 96 -0.61 -1.36 -19.26
C THR A 96 -1.26 -0.66 -18.07
N GLU A 97 -2.46 -0.13 -18.30
CA GLU A 97 -3.26 0.46 -17.24
C GLU A 97 -3.99 -0.63 -16.46
N GLN A 98 -3.97 -0.53 -15.13
CA GLN A 98 -4.64 -1.45 -14.22
C GLN A 98 -5.34 -0.66 -13.11
N ASP A 99 -6.48 -1.16 -12.64
CA ASP A 99 -7.18 -0.56 -11.49
C ASP A 99 -6.36 -0.76 -10.21
N MET A 100 -5.66 0.30 -9.80
CA MET A 100 -4.81 0.36 -8.61
C MET A 100 -4.64 1.81 -8.13
N MET A 101 -4.36 2.01 -6.85
CA MET A 101 -4.17 3.31 -6.20
C MET A 101 -2.95 4.06 -6.75
N GLY A 102 -1.95 3.32 -7.22
CA GLY A 102 -0.69 3.82 -7.76
C GLY A 102 0.47 2.88 -7.48
N GLY A 103 1.67 3.28 -7.87
CA GLY A 103 2.86 2.44 -7.84
C GLY A 103 3.05 1.67 -9.14
N ILE A 104 3.94 0.67 -9.11
CA ILE A 104 4.36 -0.06 -10.32
C ILE A 104 4.37 -1.54 -10.03
N ILE A 105 3.77 -2.32 -10.93
CA ILE A 105 3.93 -3.77 -10.98
C ILE A 105 4.77 -4.09 -12.22
N ALA A 106 5.86 -4.82 -12.05
CA ALA A 106 6.72 -5.25 -13.15
C ALA A 106 6.58 -6.75 -13.36
N GLU A 107 6.30 -7.16 -14.58
CA GLU A 107 6.10 -8.56 -14.97
C GLU A 107 7.03 -8.93 -16.12
N THR A 108 7.57 -10.14 -16.12
CA THR A 108 8.29 -10.67 -17.28
C THR A 108 7.36 -10.75 -18.50
N ALA A 109 7.88 -10.58 -19.72
CA ALA A 109 7.05 -10.61 -20.93
C ALA A 109 6.28 -11.94 -21.13
N ASP A 110 6.76 -13.04 -20.56
CA ASP A 110 6.09 -14.36 -20.55
C ASP A 110 5.04 -14.52 -19.44
N GLY A 111 4.91 -13.55 -18.53
CA GLY A 111 3.97 -13.56 -17.41
C GLY A 111 4.35 -14.50 -16.25
N MET A 112 5.54 -15.11 -16.26
CA MET A 112 5.91 -16.09 -15.24
C MET A 112 6.27 -15.47 -13.90
N ILE A 113 6.88 -14.28 -13.89
CA ILE A 113 7.34 -13.60 -12.68
C ILE A 113 6.76 -12.19 -12.64
N SER A 114 6.17 -11.83 -11.50
CA SER A 114 5.65 -10.49 -11.24
C SER A 114 6.16 -9.95 -9.91
N ILE A 115 6.68 -8.74 -9.92
CA ILE A 115 7.06 -7.96 -8.74
C ILE A 115 6.03 -6.85 -8.54
N ASP A 116 5.29 -6.95 -7.44
CA ASP A 116 4.27 -5.98 -7.06
C ASP A 116 4.87 -4.91 -6.12
N ASN A 117 5.15 -3.73 -6.68
CA ASN A 117 5.55 -2.54 -5.94
C ASN A 117 4.42 -1.48 -5.93
N SER A 118 3.17 -1.93 -5.95
CA SER A 118 1.99 -1.06 -5.78
C SER A 118 1.96 -0.40 -4.40
N PHE A 119 1.30 0.76 -4.32
CA PHE A 119 1.07 1.42 -3.04
C PHE A 119 0.23 0.57 -2.09
N GLU A 120 -0.71 -0.22 -2.60
CA GLU A 120 -1.50 -1.21 -1.86
C GLU A 120 -0.59 -2.19 -1.15
N ARG A 121 0.33 -2.82 -1.89
CA ARG A 121 1.22 -3.85 -1.37
C ARG A 121 2.19 -3.27 -0.36
N ARG A 122 2.82 -2.12 -0.68
CA ARG A 122 3.72 -1.43 0.24
C ARG A 122 3.02 -1.04 1.54
N LEU A 123 1.83 -0.45 1.44
CA LEU A 123 1.05 -0.03 2.60
C LEU A 123 0.61 -1.24 3.44
N ALA A 124 0.17 -2.33 2.81
CA ALA A 124 -0.18 -3.57 3.51
C ALA A 124 1.01 -4.16 4.30
N MET A 125 2.23 -4.06 3.77
CA MET A 125 3.44 -4.49 4.47
C MET A 125 3.89 -3.52 5.57
N LEU A 126 3.63 -2.23 5.40
CA LEU A 126 4.04 -1.18 6.35
C LEU A 126 3.10 -1.11 7.56
N ILE A 127 1.78 -1.22 7.33
CA ILE A 127 0.73 -1.08 8.35
C ILE A 127 1.03 -1.91 9.61
N PRO A 128 1.28 -3.23 9.54
CA PRO A 128 1.53 -4.05 10.74
C PRO A 128 2.74 -3.57 11.57
N LYS A 129 3.72 -2.92 10.94
CA LYS A 129 4.94 -2.42 11.59
C LYS A 129 4.69 -1.08 12.28
N ILE A 130 3.90 -0.20 11.66
CA ILE A 130 3.66 1.17 12.16
C ILE A 130 2.45 1.25 13.11
N LEU A 131 1.49 0.33 13.01
CA LEU A 131 0.27 0.33 13.84
C LEU A 131 0.56 0.40 15.35
N PRO A 132 1.52 -0.37 15.91
CA PRO A 132 1.87 -0.27 17.33
C PRO A 132 2.36 1.12 17.72
N GLU A 133 3.16 1.77 16.87
CA GLU A 133 3.68 3.10 17.13
C GLU A 133 2.60 4.17 17.07
N ILE A 134 1.71 4.09 16.07
CA ILE A 134 0.56 5.00 15.96
C ILE A 134 -0.36 4.81 17.18
N GLY A 135 -0.66 3.57 17.54
CA GLY A 135 -1.46 3.26 18.72
C GLY A 135 -0.87 3.83 20.01
N LYS A 136 0.45 3.73 20.19
CA LYS A 136 1.15 4.34 21.33
C LYS A 136 1.07 5.86 21.31
N LYS A 137 1.29 6.49 20.15
CA LYS A 137 1.25 7.95 20.01
C LYS A 137 -0.16 8.53 20.24
N LEU A 138 -1.19 7.88 19.70
CA LEU A 138 -2.57 8.36 19.77
C LEU A 138 -3.26 8.03 21.09
N PHE A 139 -2.93 6.88 21.68
CA PHE A 139 -3.67 6.36 22.83
C PHE A 139 -2.83 6.15 24.08
N GLY A 140 -1.57 6.58 24.08
CA GLY A 140 -0.67 6.61 25.23
C GLY A 140 0.10 5.32 25.52
N GLY A 141 -0.31 4.18 24.94
CA GLY A 141 0.19 2.86 25.33
C GLY A 141 -0.37 2.40 26.67
#